data_AF-A0A244EB03-F1
#
_entry.id   AF-A0A244EB03-F1
#
_cell.length_a   1.000
_cell.length_b   1.000
_cell.length_c   1.000
_cell.angle_alpha   90.00
_cell.angle_beta   90.00
_cell.angle_gamma   90.00
#
_symmetry.space_group_name_H-M   'P 1'
#
loop_
_entity.id
_entity.type
_entity.pdbx_description
1 polymer ?
#
loop_
_entity_poly.entity_id
_entity_poly.type
_entity_poly.pdbx_seq_one_letter_code
_entity_poly.pdbx_strand_id
1 'polypeptide(L)'
;MNPLVLTGHETGEHLIKQLVALRLTARWLIHSRDERRSLRAAWARVLESNSGDATAQRCIAEHDERLVDLKFAEIEIGNYLMPLCAALDDAQVPRAAIFDALETNRADRDTDLVRQYGGKTSHLICVLDLENSATKDDDIAIRPLKWCHTMAFMHALQTNEKLDRVVHDEANDMFGGAFGEYRERPLMERLVGGKA
;
A
#
# COMPACT_ATOMS: atom_id res chain seq x y z
N MET A 1 8.94 -13.35 8.85
CA MET A 1 9.26 -13.09 7.43
C MET A 1 10.76 -12.85 7.35
N ASN A 2 11.45 -13.45 6.38
CA ASN A 2 12.81 -12.98 6.07
C ASN A 2 12.69 -11.53 5.56
N PRO A 3 13.62 -10.64 5.94
CA PRO A 3 13.57 -9.27 5.46
C PRO A 3 13.72 -9.29 3.93
N LEU A 4 12.76 -8.67 3.25
CA LEU A 4 12.83 -8.43 1.81
C LEU A 4 13.94 -7.40 1.58
N VAL A 5 15.11 -7.87 1.15
CA VAL A 5 16.29 -7.02 0.93
C VAL A 5 16.80 -7.28 -0.47
N LEU A 6 17.05 -6.21 -1.21
CA LEU A 6 17.78 -6.26 -2.46
C LEU A 6 19.28 -6.29 -2.14
N THR A 7 19.96 -7.33 -2.62
CA THR A 7 21.40 -7.56 -2.44
C THR A 7 22.23 -7.00 -3.59
N GLY A 8 21.60 -6.62 -4.70
CA GLY A 8 22.26 -6.12 -5.91
C GLY A 8 22.77 -7.23 -6.83
N HIS A 9 22.50 -8.49 -6.50
CA HIS A 9 22.89 -9.67 -7.29
C HIS A 9 21.68 -10.42 -7.87
N GLU A 10 20.48 -9.86 -7.74
CA GLU A 10 19.26 -10.44 -8.26
C GLU A 10 19.25 -10.42 -9.79
N THR A 11 18.82 -11.53 -10.40
CA THR A 11 18.50 -11.57 -11.83
C THR A 11 17.09 -11.04 -12.05
N GLY A 12 16.75 -10.68 -13.30
CA GLY A 12 15.37 -10.27 -13.64
C GLY A 12 14.31 -11.30 -13.23
N GLU A 13 14.61 -12.60 -13.30
CA GLU A 13 13.71 -13.66 -12.84
C GLU A 13 13.52 -13.64 -11.31
N HIS A 14 14.59 -13.41 -10.55
CA HIS A 14 14.49 -13.27 -9.09
C HIS A 14 13.62 -12.06 -8.71
N LEU A 15 13.79 -10.93 -9.39
CA LEU A 15 13.01 -9.72 -9.15
C LEU A 15 11.52 -9.93 -9.49
N ILE A 16 11.19 -10.64 -10.58
CA ILE A 16 9.81 -11.00 -10.90
C ILE A 16 9.19 -11.92 -9.84
N LYS A 17 9.94 -12.92 -9.35
CA LYS A 17 9.47 -13.78 -8.25
C LYS A 17 9.20 -12.98 -6.98
N GLN A 18 10.04 -12.01 -6.67
CA GLN A 18 9.81 -11.09 -5.54
C GLN A 18 8.55 -10.26 -5.75
N LEU A 19 8.32 -9.71 -6.95
CA LEU A 19 7.10 -8.94 -7.27
C LEU A 19 5.83 -9.78 -7.09
N VAL A 20 5.82 -11.02 -7.59
CA VAL A 20 4.69 -11.95 -7.41
C VAL A 20 4.47 -12.27 -5.93
N ALA A 21 5.54 -12.61 -5.19
CA ALA A 21 5.44 -12.92 -3.77
C ALA A 21 4.92 -11.72 -2.95
N LEU A 22 5.36 -10.51 -3.30
CA LEU A 22 4.94 -9.27 -2.67
C LEU A 22 3.44 -9.03 -2.89
N ARG A 23 2.96 -9.20 -4.13
CA ARG A 23 1.53 -9.07 -4.47
C ARG A 23 0.65 -10.04 -3.69
N LEU A 24 1.04 -11.32 -3.63
CA LEU A 24 0.28 -12.34 -2.91
C LEU A 24 0.25 -12.07 -1.40
N THR A 25 1.38 -11.65 -0.84
CA THR A 25 1.50 -11.30 0.58
C THR A 25 0.65 -10.07 0.92
N ALA A 26 0.72 -9.03 0.09
CA ALA A 26 -0.09 -7.82 0.25
C ALA A 26 -1.59 -8.15 0.19
N ARG A 27 -2.01 -9.01 -0.76
CA ARG A 27 -3.41 -9.49 -0.83
C ARG A 27 -3.83 -10.17 0.48
N TRP A 28 -3.01 -11.09 1.00
CA TRP A 28 -3.29 -11.80 2.24
C TRP A 28 -3.38 -10.87 3.46
N LEU A 29 -2.48 -9.89 3.56
CA LEU A 29 -2.49 -8.90 4.65
C LEU A 29 -3.78 -8.08 4.64
N ILE A 30 -4.20 -7.63 3.46
CA ILE A 30 -5.41 -6.82 3.34
C ILE A 30 -6.66 -7.64 3.70
N HIS A 31 -6.74 -8.90 3.23
CA HIS A 31 -7.83 -9.80 3.63
C HIS A 31 -7.84 -10.03 5.14
N SER A 32 -6.65 -10.28 5.73
CA SER A 32 -6.51 -10.44 7.18
C SER A 32 -6.97 -9.20 7.94
N ARG A 33 -6.66 -8.00 7.44
CA ARG A 33 -7.10 -6.74 8.03
C ARG A 33 -8.62 -6.61 8.00
N ASP A 34 -9.25 -6.92 6.89
CA ASP A 34 -10.70 -6.80 6.73
C ASP A 34 -11.45 -7.83 7.60
N GLU A 35 -10.91 -9.03 7.75
CA GLU A 35 -11.38 -10.02 8.73
C GLU A 35 -11.27 -9.49 10.16
N ARG A 36 -10.10 -8.93 10.54
CA ARG A 36 -9.90 -8.38 11.90
C ARG A 36 -10.82 -7.21 12.19
N ARG A 37 -11.08 -6.32 11.22
CA ARG A 37 -12.07 -5.24 11.35
C ARG A 37 -13.47 -5.78 11.61
N SER A 38 -13.86 -6.83 10.87
CA SER A 38 -15.16 -7.47 11.02
C SER A 38 -15.33 -8.13 12.40
N LEU A 39 -14.30 -8.83 12.87
CA LEU A 39 -14.28 -9.45 14.21
C LEU A 39 -14.32 -8.38 15.32
N ARG A 40 -13.52 -7.33 15.20
CA ARG A 40 -13.53 -6.19 16.13
C ARG A 40 -14.93 -5.56 16.23
N ALA A 41 -15.58 -5.32 15.09
CA ALA A 41 -16.93 -4.76 15.04
C ALA A 41 -17.99 -5.71 15.64
N ALA A 42 -17.81 -7.03 15.49
CA ALA A 42 -18.67 -8.00 16.17
C ALA A 42 -18.52 -7.94 17.70
N TRP A 43 -17.29 -7.89 18.21
CA TRP A 43 -17.03 -7.75 19.65
C TRP A 43 -17.48 -6.41 20.23
N ALA A 44 -17.37 -5.31 19.46
CA ALA A 44 -17.91 -4.02 19.86
C ALA A 44 -19.42 -4.08 20.11
N ARG A 45 -20.18 -4.74 19.23
CA ARG A 45 -21.63 -4.94 19.41
C ARG A 45 -21.97 -5.79 20.64
N VAL A 46 -21.14 -6.78 20.97
CA VAL A 46 -21.28 -7.57 22.20
C VAL A 46 -21.07 -6.68 23.43
N LEU A 47 -20.05 -5.82 23.43
CA LEU A 47 -19.76 -4.90 24.53
C LEU A 47 -20.86 -3.84 24.71
N GLU A 48 -21.43 -3.34 23.61
CA GLU A 48 -22.59 -2.43 23.64
C GLU A 48 -23.82 -3.08 24.26
N SER A 49 -24.05 -4.36 23.97
CA SER A 49 -25.18 -5.13 24.49
C SER A 49 -24.98 -5.53 25.95
N ASN A 50 -23.73 -5.78 26.36
CA ASN A 50 -23.34 -6.20 27.70
C ASN A 50 -22.25 -5.27 28.25
N SER A 51 -22.67 -4.07 28.70
CA SER A 51 -21.76 -3.06 29.22
C SER A 51 -20.91 -3.63 30.36
N GLY A 52 -19.59 -3.58 30.22
CA GLY A 52 -18.64 -4.07 31.23
C GLY A 52 -18.19 -5.53 31.04
N ASP A 53 -18.52 -6.18 29.92
CA ASP A 53 -17.95 -7.48 29.59
C ASP A 53 -16.43 -7.37 29.34
N ALA A 54 -15.66 -7.82 30.35
CA ALA A 54 -14.20 -7.82 30.31
C ALA A 54 -13.61 -8.69 29.20
N THR A 55 -14.34 -9.74 28.76
CA THR A 55 -13.90 -10.60 27.65
C THR A 55 -14.00 -9.84 26.33
N ALA A 56 -15.13 -9.16 26.10
CA ALA A 56 -15.32 -8.34 24.90
C ALA A 56 -14.29 -7.20 24.83
N GLN A 57 -13.99 -6.53 25.96
CA GLN A 57 -12.94 -5.51 26.03
C GLN A 57 -11.56 -6.06 25.66
N ARG A 58 -11.18 -7.23 26.21
CA ARG A 58 -9.90 -7.88 25.89
C ARG A 58 -9.81 -8.23 24.41
N CYS A 59 -10.84 -8.84 23.82
CA CYS A 59 -10.85 -9.22 22.41
C CYS A 59 -10.78 -8.00 21.48
N ILE A 60 -11.43 -6.88 21.83
CA ILE A 60 -11.29 -5.62 21.07
C ILE A 60 -9.84 -5.13 21.11
N ALA A 61 -9.21 -5.11 22.30
CA ALA A 61 -7.82 -4.68 22.44
C ALA A 61 -6.84 -5.55 21.64
N GLU A 62 -7.00 -6.88 21.69
CA GLU A 62 -6.20 -7.84 20.90
C GLU A 62 -6.35 -7.61 19.39
N HIS A 63 -7.58 -7.33 18.92
CA HIS A 63 -7.80 -7.03 17.50
C HIS A 63 -7.26 -5.66 17.11
N ASP A 64 -7.32 -4.65 17.99
CA ASP A 64 -6.73 -3.34 17.75
C ASP A 64 -5.20 -3.42 17.63
N GLU A 65 -4.54 -4.15 18.54
CA GLU A 65 -3.10 -4.42 18.43
C GLU A 65 -2.76 -5.12 17.11
N ARG A 66 -3.53 -6.14 16.74
CA ARG A 66 -3.28 -6.87 15.50
C ARG A 66 -3.51 -6.01 14.25
N LEU A 67 -4.48 -5.10 14.27
CA LEU A 67 -4.70 -4.15 13.18
C LEU A 67 -3.53 -3.17 13.02
N VAL A 68 -2.89 -2.78 14.12
CA VAL A 68 -1.67 -1.96 14.09
C VAL A 68 -0.52 -2.73 13.44
N ASP A 69 -0.28 -4.00 13.84
CA ASP A 69 0.75 -4.84 13.21
C ASP A 69 0.54 -4.98 11.70
N LEU A 70 -0.71 -5.27 11.29
CA LEU A 70 -1.05 -5.43 9.89
C LEU A 70 -0.83 -4.13 9.11
N LYS A 71 -1.17 -2.97 9.68
CA LYS A 71 -0.89 -1.67 9.09
C LYS A 71 0.61 -1.45 8.86
N PHE A 72 1.47 -1.79 9.82
CA PHE A 72 2.91 -1.65 9.65
C PHE A 72 3.48 -2.63 8.62
N ALA A 73 2.98 -3.86 8.56
CA ALA A 73 3.36 -4.81 7.51
C ALA A 73 2.97 -4.31 6.10
N GLU A 74 1.80 -3.69 5.94
CA GLU A 74 1.39 -3.05 4.68
C GLU A 74 2.35 -1.89 4.29
N ILE A 75 2.80 -1.09 5.26
CA ILE A 75 3.76 0.00 5.06
C ILE A 75 5.14 -0.55 4.65
N GLU A 76 5.63 -1.62 5.28
CA GLU A 76 6.90 -2.25 4.93
C GLU A 76 6.91 -2.75 3.47
N ILE A 77 5.81 -3.36 3.04
CA ILE A 77 5.64 -3.76 1.63
C ILE A 77 5.71 -2.55 0.70
N GLY A 78 5.00 -1.46 1.03
CA GLY A 78 5.01 -0.25 0.22
C GLY A 78 6.40 0.41 0.13
N ASN A 79 7.14 0.42 1.23
CA ASN A 79 8.52 0.92 1.27
C ASN A 79 9.47 0.08 0.41
N TYR A 80 9.29 -1.25 0.41
CA TYR A 80 10.10 -2.16 -0.40
C TYR A 80 9.75 -2.15 -1.90
N LEU A 81 8.49 -1.88 -2.24
CA LEU A 81 8.01 -1.92 -3.61
C LEU A 81 8.75 -0.93 -4.53
N MET A 82 9.06 0.28 -4.05
CA MET A 82 9.71 1.30 -4.89
C MET A 82 11.15 0.92 -5.30
N PRO A 83 12.04 0.50 -4.38
CA PRO A 83 13.32 -0.10 -4.74
C PRO A 83 13.20 -1.30 -5.69
N LEU A 84 12.22 -2.19 -5.47
CA LEU A 84 12.00 -3.33 -6.35
C LEU A 84 11.62 -2.90 -7.77
N CYS A 85 10.74 -1.89 -7.92
CA CYS A 85 10.38 -1.33 -9.22
C CYS A 85 11.60 -0.75 -9.94
N ALA A 86 12.46 -0.01 -9.22
CA ALA A 86 13.68 0.54 -9.81
C ALA A 86 14.64 -0.58 -10.26
N ALA A 87 14.83 -1.62 -9.45
CA ALA A 87 15.65 -2.76 -9.80
C ALA A 87 15.11 -3.53 -11.04
N LEU A 88 13.79 -3.65 -11.17
CA LEU A 88 13.13 -4.24 -12.34
C LEU A 88 13.39 -3.42 -13.61
N ASP A 89 13.29 -2.09 -13.50
CA ASP A 89 13.56 -1.15 -14.60
C ASP A 89 15.04 -1.19 -15.01
N ASP A 90 15.96 -1.17 -14.04
CA ASP A 90 17.43 -1.22 -14.25
C ASP A 90 17.88 -2.54 -14.87
N ALA A 91 17.29 -3.67 -14.44
CA ALA A 91 17.52 -4.98 -15.02
C ALA A 91 16.85 -5.17 -16.40
N GLN A 92 16.15 -4.15 -16.90
CA GLN A 92 15.45 -4.15 -18.19
C GLN A 92 14.50 -5.34 -18.35
N VAL A 93 13.79 -5.70 -17.28
CA VAL A 93 12.87 -6.83 -17.31
C VAL A 93 11.77 -6.58 -18.35
N PRO A 94 11.45 -7.57 -19.21
CA PRO A 94 10.44 -7.39 -20.23
C PRO A 94 9.09 -6.98 -19.64
N ARG A 95 8.48 -5.92 -20.19
CA ARG A 95 7.18 -5.39 -19.74
C ARG A 95 6.08 -6.45 -19.70
N ALA A 96 6.12 -7.41 -20.63
CA ALA A 96 5.20 -8.54 -20.64
C ALA A 96 5.27 -9.38 -19.36
N ALA A 97 6.48 -9.65 -18.85
CA ALA A 97 6.68 -10.39 -17.61
C ALA A 97 6.17 -9.62 -16.39
N ILE A 98 6.31 -8.30 -16.39
CA ILE A 98 5.77 -7.42 -15.34
C ILE A 98 4.25 -7.47 -15.34
N PHE A 99 3.62 -7.34 -16.51
CA PHE A 99 2.18 -7.46 -16.64
C PHE A 99 1.63 -8.82 -16.21
N ASP A 100 2.35 -9.90 -16.52
CA ASP A 100 1.99 -11.24 -16.07
C ASP A 100 2.12 -11.36 -14.55
N ALA A 101 3.19 -10.81 -13.96
CA ALA A 101 3.39 -10.79 -12.51
C ALA A 101 2.29 -10.01 -11.76
N LEU A 102 1.77 -8.94 -12.37
CA LEU A 102 0.70 -8.10 -11.85
C LEU A 102 -0.71 -8.63 -12.13
N GLU A 103 -0.86 -9.76 -12.83
CA GLU A 103 -2.16 -10.30 -13.25
C GLU A 103 -3.00 -9.27 -14.05
N THR A 104 -2.40 -8.62 -15.07
CA THR A 104 -3.13 -7.65 -15.90
C THR A 104 -3.79 -8.29 -17.12
N ASN A 105 -5.00 -7.83 -17.43
CA ASN A 105 -5.77 -8.26 -18.59
C ASN A 105 -5.15 -7.75 -19.89
N ARG A 106 -5.25 -8.52 -20.99
CA ARG A 106 -4.67 -8.11 -22.28
C ARG A 106 -5.18 -6.75 -22.78
N ALA A 107 -6.45 -6.44 -22.53
CA ALA A 107 -7.07 -5.18 -22.92
C ALA A 107 -6.41 -3.96 -22.25
N ASP A 108 -5.93 -4.11 -21.02
CA ASP A 108 -5.37 -3.01 -20.24
C ASP A 108 -3.88 -2.76 -20.53
N ARG A 109 -3.20 -3.74 -21.15
CA ARG A 109 -1.75 -3.68 -21.43
C ARG A 109 -1.37 -2.71 -22.55
N ASP A 110 -2.35 -2.29 -23.36
CA ASP A 110 -2.12 -1.51 -24.58
C ASP A 110 -3.15 -0.37 -24.77
N THR A 111 -3.46 0.32 -23.68
CA THR A 111 -4.21 1.58 -23.73
C THR A 111 -3.29 2.77 -24.02
N ASP A 112 -3.85 3.88 -24.48
CA ASP A 112 -3.06 5.10 -24.75
C ASP A 112 -2.35 5.62 -23.49
N LEU A 113 -3.00 5.51 -22.33
CA LEU A 113 -2.38 5.86 -21.04
C LEU A 113 -1.17 4.98 -20.72
N VAL A 114 -1.24 3.67 -20.99
CA VAL A 114 -0.11 2.77 -20.79
C VAL A 114 1.03 3.09 -21.76
N ARG A 115 0.72 3.42 -23.02
CA ARG A 115 1.74 3.82 -24.00
C ARG A 115 2.43 5.13 -23.61
N GLN A 116 1.67 6.09 -23.10
CA GLN A 116 2.17 7.42 -22.75
C GLN A 116 2.91 7.46 -21.41
N TYR A 117 2.40 6.77 -20.38
CA TYR A 117 2.89 6.92 -19.00
C TYR A 117 3.50 5.64 -18.42
N GLY A 118 3.31 4.49 -19.05
CA GLY A 118 3.75 3.17 -18.57
C GLY A 118 5.22 2.84 -18.84
N GLY A 119 6.09 3.85 -18.94
CA GLY A 119 7.51 3.67 -19.20
C GLY A 119 8.33 3.16 -18.00
N LYS A 120 7.76 3.18 -16.80
CA LYS A 120 8.39 2.70 -15.56
C LYS A 120 7.48 1.69 -14.85
N THR A 121 8.07 0.71 -14.19
CA THR A 121 7.33 -0.33 -13.45
C THR A 121 6.44 0.28 -12.36
N SER A 122 6.95 1.26 -11.62
CA SER A 122 6.18 1.96 -10.58
C SER A 122 4.95 2.69 -11.13
N HIS A 123 5.01 3.20 -12.36
CA HIS A 123 3.86 3.87 -12.99
C HIS A 123 2.75 2.88 -13.34
N LEU A 124 3.11 1.68 -13.82
CA LEU A 124 2.15 0.62 -14.14
C LEU A 124 1.34 0.21 -12.90
N ILE A 125 1.98 0.21 -11.73
CA ILE A 125 1.38 -0.21 -10.46
C ILE A 125 0.65 0.95 -9.77
N CYS A 126 1.32 2.08 -9.55
CA CYS A 126 0.81 3.14 -8.68
C CYS A 126 -0.10 4.15 -9.40
N VAL A 127 0.19 4.43 -10.67
CA VAL A 127 -0.47 5.51 -11.44
C VAL A 127 -1.57 4.95 -12.35
N LEU A 128 -1.20 3.99 -13.20
CA LEU A 128 -2.11 3.37 -14.17
C LEU A 128 -3.00 2.31 -13.56
N ASP A 129 -2.60 1.83 -12.38
CA ASP A 129 -3.46 1.05 -11.49
C ASP A 129 -3.97 -0.25 -12.14
N LEU A 130 -3.10 -0.91 -12.90
CA LEU A 130 -3.45 -2.05 -13.77
C LEU A 130 -3.48 -3.40 -13.04
N GLU A 131 -3.06 -3.42 -11.77
CA GLU A 131 -2.91 -4.63 -10.97
C GLU A 131 -4.22 -5.41 -10.83
N ASN A 132 -4.13 -6.74 -10.94
CA ASN A 132 -5.24 -7.70 -10.84
C ASN A 132 -6.38 -7.47 -11.85
N SER A 133 -6.18 -6.68 -12.90
CA SER A 133 -7.27 -6.43 -13.86
C SER A 133 -7.70 -7.70 -14.62
N ALA A 134 -6.90 -8.79 -14.60
CA ALA A 134 -7.24 -10.10 -15.18
C ALA A 134 -8.05 -11.06 -14.31
N THR A 135 -8.22 -10.78 -13.02
CA THR A 135 -9.01 -11.69 -12.16
C THR A 135 -10.50 -11.50 -12.46
N LYS A 136 -11.22 -12.59 -12.77
CA LYS A 136 -12.66 -12.55 -13.15
C LYS A 136 -13.63 -12.28 -11.98
N ASP A 137 -13.12 -12.11 -10.78
CA ASP A 137 -13.96 -11.76 -9.64
C ASP A 137 -14.52 -10.35 -9.85
N ASP A 138 -15.83 -10.15 -9.79
CA ASP A 138 -16.39 -8.80 -9.66
C ASP A 138 -15.96 -8.12 -8.32
N ASP A 139 -15.31 -8.90 -7.45
CA ASP A 139 -14.64 -8.53 -6.20
C ASP A 139 -13.18 -8.02 -6.38
N ILE A 140 -12.77 -7.51 -7.56
CA ILE A 140 -11.53 -6.70 -7.69
C ILE A 140 -11.71 -5.35 -6.96
N ALA A 141 -11.90 -5.35 -5.65
CA ALA A 141 -11.88 -4.14 -4.85
C ALA A 141 -10.45 -3.71 -4.52
N ILE A 142 -9.46 -4.62 -4.60
CA ILE A 142 -8.17 -4.41 -3.97
C ILE A 142 -7.02 -4.61 -4.96
N ARG A 143 -6.30 -3.51 -5.22
CA ARG A 143 -5.03 -3.44 -5.95
C ARG A 143 -3.93 -3.40 -4.88
N PRO A 144 -3.48 -4.58 -4.39
CA PRO A 144 -2.84 -4.69 -3.09
C PRO A 144 -1.48 -3.99 -3.03
N LEU A 145 -0.70 -4.02 -4.12
CA LEU A 145 0.58 -3.32 -4.14
C LEU A 145 0.39 -1.81 -4.20
N LYS A 146 -0.59 -1.31 -4.96
CA LYS A 146 -0.94 0.12 -4.92
C LYS A 146 -1.41 0.54 -3.52
N TRP A 147 -2.25 -0.26 -2.88
CA TRP A 147 -2.69 0.02 -1.52
C TRP A 147 -1.51 0.14 -0.55
N CYS A 148 -0.62 -0.85 -0.53
CA CYS A 148 0.58 -0.83 0.31
C CYS A 148 1.48 0.37 0.01
N HIS A 149 1.69 0.71 -1.27
CA HIS A 149 2.41 1.92 -1.66
C HIS A 149 1.75 3.18 -1.09
N THR A 150 0.42 3.29 -1.21
CA THR A 150 -0.33 4.44 -0.70
C THR A 150 -0.19 4.55 0.82
N MET A 151 -0.26 3.43 1.54
CA MET A 151 -0.06 3.39 2.99
C MET A 151 1.36 3.83 3.39
N ALA A 152 2.38 3.35 2.68
CA ALA A 152 3.75 3.77 2.90
C ALA A 152 3.96 5.27 2.62
N PHE A 153 3.36 5.78 1.54
CA PHE A 153 3.41 7.20 1.20
C PHE A 153 2.70 8.07 2.24
N MET A 154 1.49 7.69 2.67
CA MET A 154 0.77 8.39 3.74
C MET A 154 1.55 8.38 5.06
N HIS A 155 2.16 7.25 5.42
CA HIS A 155 3.02 7.17 6.60
C HIS A 155 4.25 8.08 6.46
N ALA A 156 4.88 8.12 5.29
CA ALA A 156 6.02 8.99 5.03
C ALA A 156 5.63 10.48 5.12
N LEU A 157 4.47 10.88 4.59
CA LEU A 157 3.94 12.25 4.75
C LEU A 157 3.76 12.62 6.23
N GLN A 158 3.27 11.70 7.05
CA GLN A 158 3.06 11.96 8.48
C GLN A 158 4.37 12.06 9.27
N THR A 159 5.40 11.32 8.86
CA THR A 159 6.64 11.14 9.63
C THR A 159 7.83 11.95 9.10
N ASN A 160 7.78 12.43 7.85
CA ASN A 160 8.83 13.21 7.20
C ASN A 160 8.34 14.61 6.85
N GLU A 161 8.76 15.59 7.65
CA GLU A 161 8.41 17.00 7.45
C GLU A 161 8.73 17.54 6.06
N LYS A 162 9.90 17.20 5.53
CA LYS A 162 10.35 17.74 4.24
C LYS A 162 9.41 17.26 3.14
N LEU A 163 9.01 15.99 3.21
CA LEU A 163 8.08 15.42 2.25
C LEU A 163 6.67 16.00 2.40
N ASP A 164 6.15 16.14 3.64
CA ASP A 164 4.84 16.74 3.92
C ASP A 164 4.74 18.16 3.36
N ARG A 165 5.78 18.98 3.59
CA ARG A 165 5.86 20.36 3.09
C ARG A 165 5.92 20.42 1.56
N VAL A 166 6.81 19.64 0.95
CA VAL A 166 6.94 19.61 -0.52
C VAL A 166 5.62 19.21 -1.18
N VAL A 167 4.93 18.19 -0.65
CA VAL A 167 3.66 17.74 -1.22
C VAL A 167 2.55 18.77 -1.00
N HIS A 168 2.54 19.45 0.15
CA HIS A 168 1.62 20.57 0.37
C HIS A 168 1.85 21.69 -0.65
N ASP A 169 3.08 22.14 -0.83
CA ASP A 169 3.41 23.28 -1.70
C ASP A 169 3.08 22.95 -3.17
N GLU A 170 3.45 21.76 -3.65
CA GLU A 170 3.10 21.29 -5.00
C GLU A 170 1.58 21.17 -5.22
N ALA A 171 0.85 20.65 -4.23
CA ALA A 171 -0.61 20.60 -4.31
C ALA A 171 -1.21 22.01 -4.32
N ASN A 172 -0.68 22.92 -3.50
CA ASN A 172 -1.15 24.29 -3.44
C ASN A 172 -0.92 25.02 -4.77
N ASP A 173 0.24 24.84 -5.39
CA ASP A 173 0.55 25.39 -6.71
C ASP A 173 -0.40 24.82 -7.78
N MET A 174 -0.62 23.50 -7.79
CA MET A 174 -1.51 22.85 -8.75
C MET A 174 -2.97 23.31 -8.64
N PHE A 175 -3.44 23.57 -7.41
CA PHE A 175 -4.81 23.97 -7.12
C PHE A 175 -4.97 25.48 -6.87
N GLY A 176 -3.98 26.29 -7.27
CA GLY A 176 -4.08 27.76 -7.27
C GLY A 176 -4.20 28.40 -5.88
N GLY A 177 -3.52 27.85 -4.88
CA GLY A 177 -3.51 28.37 -3.51
C GLY A 177 -4.64 27.88 -2.61
N ALA A 178 -5.41 26.86 -3.05
CA ALA A 178 -6.62 26.39 -2.35
C ALA A 178 -6.39 25.87 -0.92
N PHE A 179 -5.16 25.45 -0.59
CA PHE A 179 -4.83 24.86 0.71
C PHE A 179 -4.21 25.85 1.70
N GLY A 180 -3.90 27.07 1.26
CA GLY A 180 -3.39 28.14 2.13
C GLY A 180 -1.91 27.96 2.52
N GLU A 181 -1.53 28.47 3.69
CA GLU A 181 -0.16 28.34 4.21
C GLU A 181 0.06 26.98 4.87
N TYR A 182 1.23 26.38 4.63
CA TYR A 182 1.63 25.13 5.26
C TYR A 182 1.65 25.27 6.80
N ARG A 183 0.95 24.38 7.49
CA ARG A 183 0.99 24.27 8.95
C ARG A 183 1.68 22.99 9.35
N GLU A 184 2.76 23.14 10.10
CA GLU A 184 3.53 22.00 10.59
C GLU A 184 2.72 21.18 11.62
N ARG A 185 2.72 19.86 11.46
CA ARG A 185 2.08 18.96 12.43
C ARG A 185 2.84 18.95 13.76
N PRO A 186 2.16 18.96 14.91
CA PRO A 186 2.79 18.78 16.21
C PRO A 186 3.65 17.51 16.27
N LEU A 187 4.80 17.56 16.94
CA LEU A 187 5.75 16.45 17.06
C LEU A 187 5.09 15.15 17.57
N MET A 188 4.15 15.26 18.50
CA MET A 188 3.42 14.11 19.02
C MET A 188 2.59 13.42 17.93
N GLU A 189 1.93 14.16 17.05
CA GLU A 189 1.15 13.57 15.96
C GLU A 189 2.04 12.87 14.92
N ARG A 190 3.26 13.38 14.73
CA ARG A 190 4.29 12.77 13.87
C ARG A 190 4.79 11.45 14.43
N LEU A 191 5.10 11.40 15.73
CA LEU A 191 5.64 10.21 16.38
C LEU A 191 4.65 9.05 16.48
N VAL A 192 3.33 9.32 16.54
CA VAL A 192 2.32 8.26 16.59
C VAL A 192 1.77 7.88 15.21
N GLY A 193 2.20 8.55 14.12
CA GLY A 193 1.66 8.30 12.77
C GLY A 193 0.16 8.62 12.65
N GLY A 194 -0.31 9.64 13.39
CA GLY A 194 -1.70 10.04 13.49
C GLY A 194 -2.57 9.11 14.35
N LYS A 195 -3.05 9.62 15.48
CA LYS A 195 -4.25 9.08 16.12
C LYS A 195 -5.46 9.46 15.25
N ALA A 196 -6.25 8.47 14.84
CA ALA A 196 -7.62 8.70 14.40
C ALA A 196 -8.50 9.08 15.60
#